data_AF-A0A3C0VYB8-F1
#
_entry.id   AF-A0A3C0VYB8-F1
#
_cell.length_a   1.000
_cell.length_b   1.000
_cell.length_c   1.000
_cell.angle_alpha   90.00
_cell.angle_beta   90.00
_cell.angle_gamma   90.00
#
_symmetry.space_group_name_H-M   'P 1'
#
loop_
_entity.id
_entity.type
_entity.pdbx_description
1 polymer ?
#
loop_
_entity_poly.entity_id
_entity_poly.type
_entity_poly.pdbx_seq_one_letter_code
_entity_poly.pdbx_strand_id
1 'polypeptide(L)'
;MANAFRSGNPALGPETFSISSQGMNTMTLEGAVNKTAIGLFLVMTTALYTWHSPSQPLMIGGAIGGLIMAIATIFKKEWSPFTVPLYALLEGLFLGGISRYFNNAYPGIAAQAIILTLGILGALLVAYKSGLIKPTENFKLGIAAATGGIFLVYIVNFIMSLFGSGIPMIHESGMIGIGFSVFVVIIASLNLVLDFDFIEEGVERGAPKYMEWYGAFGLLVTLIWLYLEILRLLAKLQSRD
;
A
#
# COMPACT_ATOMS: atom_id res chain seq x y z
N MET A 1 43.86 -24.21 32.94
CA MET A 1 44.11 -24.60 31.53
C MET A 1 42.98 -25.53 31.09
N ALA A 2 42.02 -25.07 30.30
CA ALA A 2 40.96 -25.92 29.74
C ALA A 2 40.93 -25.71 28.23
N ASN A 3 41.70 -26.53 27.51
CA ASN A 3 41.71 -26.55 26.06
C ASN A 3 40.66 -27.54 25.54
N ALA A 4 39.71 -26.99 24.79
CA ALA A 4 39.23 -27.51 23.51
C ALA A 4 38.67 -28.95 23.44
N PHE A 5 37.39 -29.12 23.75
CA PHE A 5 36.56 -30.08 23.03
C PHE A 5 36.25 -29.52 21.64
N ARG A 6 37.17 -29.68 20.68
CA ARG A 6 36.89 -29.42 19.26
C ARG A 6 36.20 -30.65 18.68
N SER A 7 34.95 -30.48 18.26
CA SER A 7 34.25 -31.48 17.44
C SER A 7 35.06 -31.72 16.16
N GLY A 8 35.49 -32.96 15.91
CA GLY A 8 36.20 -33.36 14.68
C GLY A 8 35.31 -33.40 13.44
N ASN A 9 34.12 -32.79 13.50
CA ASN A 9 33.15 -32.77 12.42
C ASN A 9 33.52 -31.68 11.39
N PRO A 10 33.90 -32.04 10.16
CA PRO A 10 34.27 -31.08 9.11
C PRO A 10 33.13 -30.13 8.72
N ALA A 11 31.88 -30.46 9.05
CA ALA A 11 30.70 -29.63 8.77
C ALA A 11 30.40 -28.56 9.84
N LEU A 12 30.96 -28.70 11.06
CA LEU A 12 30.68 -27.82 12.22
C LEU A 12 31.95 -27.13 12.69
N GLY A 13 32.58 -26.37 11.78
CA GLY A 13 33.69 -25.49 12.13
C GLY A 13 33.20 -24.26 12.92
N PRO A 14 34.09 -23.58 13.66
CA PRO A 14 33.79 -22.31 14.33
C PRO A 14 33.31 -21.23 13.33
N GLU A 15 33.70 -21.35 12.06
CA GLU A 15 33.26 -20.49 10.95
C GLU A 15 31.82 -20.79 10.48
N THR A 16 31.25 -21.96 10.80
CA THR A 16 29.86 -22.30 10.42
C THR A 16 28.84 -21.37 11.11
N PHE A 17 29.22 -20.78 12.24
CA PHE A 17 28.40 -19.82 12.99
C PHE A 17 28.89 -18.38 12.86
N SER A 18 29.98 -18.11 12.13
CA SER A 18 30.48 -16.76 11.87
C SER A 18 29.78 -16.11 10.68
N ILE A 19 28.45 -16.26 10.60
CA ILE A 19 27.65 -15.44 9.70
C ILE A 19 27.63 -14.04 10.31
N SER A 20 28.35 -13.12 9.70
CA SER A 20 28.40 -11.72 10.12
C SER A 20 26.98 -11.14 10.19
N SER A 21 26.52 -10.84 11.41
CA SER A 21 25.21 -10.23 11.68
C SER A 21 25.05 -8.81 11.13
N GLN A 22 26.14 -8.23 10.60
CA GLN A 22 26.18 -6.89 10.04
C GLN A 22 25.20 -6.66 8.88
N GLY A 23 24.82 -7.70 8.11
CA GLY A 23 23.81 -7.58 7.04
C GLY A 23 22.37 -7.93 7.45
N MET A 24 22.16 -8.49 8.65
CA MET A 24 20.83 -8.96 9.11
C MET A 24 20.00 -7.85 9.75
N ASN A 25 20.64 -6.79 10.24
CA ASN A 25 20.01 -5.72 11.00
C ASN A 25 19.72 -4.45 10.19
N THR A 26 20.13 -4.41 8.92
CA THR A 26 19.89 -3.28 8.02
C THR A 26 18.82 -3.62 6.98
N MET A 27 18.05 -2.60 6.61
CA MET A 27 17.01 -2.64 5.59
C MET A 27 17.62 -2.96 4.22
N THR A 28 16.96 -3.81 3.46
CA THR A 28 17.29 -4.08 2.06
C THR A 28 16.09 -3.82 1.15
N LEU A 29 16.38 -3.46 -0.10
CA LEU A 29 15.33 -3.26 -1.11
C LEU A 29 14.52 -4.54 -1.32
N GLU A 30 15.21 -5.68 -1.43
CA GLU A 30 14.58 -7.00 -1.57
C GLU A 30 13.70 -7.34 -0.35
N GLY A 31 14.14 -6.97 0.86
CA GLY A 31 13.36 -7.15 2.07
C GLY A 31 12.05 -6.36 2.02
N ALA A 32 12.10 -5.08 1.67
CA ALA A 32 10.91 -4.24 1.53
C ALA A 32 9.94 -4.77 0.45
N VAL A 33 10.46 -5.22 -0.70
CA VAL A 33 9.66 -5.84 -1.76
C VAL A 33 8.99 -7.13 -1.27
N ASN A 34 9.73 -8.02 -0.61
CA ASN A 34 9.20 -9.26 -0.05
C ASN A 34 8.12 -8.99 1.01
N LYS A 35 8.31 -8.00 1.89
CA LYS A 35 7.30 -7.60 2.88
C LYS A 35 6.04 -7.02 2.22
N THR A 36 6.20 -6.25 1.15
CA THR A 36 5.06 -5.74 0.36
C THR A 36 4.28 -6.90 -0.27
N ALA A 37 4.97 -7.88 -0.86
CA ALA A 37 4.35 -9.05 -1.45
C ALA A 37 3.57 -9.89 -0.40
N ILE A 38 4.15 -10.06 0.80
CA ILE A 38 3.47 -10.69 1.93
C ILE A 38 2.23 -9.89 2.33
N GLY A 39 2.35 -8.57 2.45
CA GLY A 39 1.23 -7.69 2.77
C GLY A 39 0.09 -7.79 1.76
N LEU A 40 0.40 -7.72 0.46
CA LEU A 40 -0.58 -7.89 -0.61
C LEU A 40 -1.26 -9.26 -0.55
N PHE A 41 -0.50 -10.31 -0.28
CA PHE A 41 -1.07 -11.65 -0.07
C PHE A 41 -2.05 -11.68 1.11
N LEU A 42 -1.71 -11.05 2.24
CA LEU A 42 -2.60 -10.96 3.41
C LEU A 42 -3.87 -10.14 3.12
N VAL A 43 -3.75 -9.02 2.39
CA VAL A 43 -4.90 -8.24 1.90
C VAL A 43 -5.80 -9.13 1.04
N MET A 44 -5.21 -9.84 0.08
CA MET A 44 -5.98 -10.67 -0.86
C MET A 44 -6.71 -11.84 -0.17
N THR A 45 -6.09 -12.49 0.81
CA THR A 45 -6.73 -13.64 1.51
C THR A 45 -7.98 -13.21 2.27
N THR A 46 -7.91 -12.10 3.00
CA THR A 46 -9.05 -11.54 3.76
C THR A 46 -10.07 -10.84 2.87
N ALA A 47 -9.65 -10.24 1.76
CA ALA A 47 -10.54 -9.72 0.74
C ALA A 47 -11.36 -10.83 0.07
N LEU A 48 -10.74 -11.96 -0.28
CA LEU A 48 -11.44 -13.12 -0.83
C LEU A 48 -12.44 -13.71 0.16
N TYR A 49 -12.11 -13.73 1.46
CA TYR A 49 -13.04 -14.16 2.50
C TYR A 49 -14.29 -13.28 2.53
N THR A 50 -14.12 -11.95 2.63
CA THR A 50 -15.25 -11.01 2.71
C THR A 50 -15.99 -10.88 1.38
N TRP A 51 -15.34 -11.16 0.25
CA TRP A 51 -16.00 -11.22 -1.06
C TRP A 51 -17.09 -12.30 -1.13
N HIS A 52 -16.84 -13.48 -0.55
CA HIS A 52 -17.80 -14.59 -0.53
C HIS A 52 -18.85 -14.45 0.57
N SER A 53 -18.47 -13.85 1.70
CA SER A 53 -19.38 -13.60 2.82
C SER A 53 -19.31 -12.12 3.23
N PRO A 54 -19.93 -11.22 2.44
CA PRO A 54 -19.92 -9.80 2.75
C PRO A 54 -20.69 -9.54 4.05
N SER A 55 -19.99 -9.00 5.03
CA SER A 55 -20.53 -8.71 6.36
C SER A 55 -20.20 -7.27 6.73
N GLN A 56 -21.23 -6.45 6.94
CA GLN A 56 -21.06 -5.04 7.29
C GLN A 56 -20.26 -4.83 8.58
N PRO A 57 -20.45 -5.62 9.65
CA PRO A 57 -19.57 -5.58 10.82
C PRO A 57 -18.10 -5.85 10.50
N LEU A 58 -17.80 -6.80 9.60
CA LEU A 58 -16.42 -7.09 9.19
C LEU A 58 -15.82 -5.96 8.36
N MET A 59 -16.60 -5.34 7.48
CA MET A 59 -16.14 -4.19 6.68
C MET A 59 -15.83 -2.98 7.55
N ILE A 60 -16.73 -2.64 8.48
CA ILE A 60 -16.54 -1.52 9.40
C ILE A 60 -15.39 -1.82 10.38
N GLY A 61 -15.36 -3.04 10.92
CA GLY A 61 -14.27 -3.49 11.79
C GLY A 61 -12.91 -3.50 11.08
N GLY A 62 -12.88 -3.89 9.80
CA GLY A 62 -11.72 -3.83 8.94
C GLY A 62 -11.24 -2.39 8.69
N ALA A 63 -12.15 -1.48 8.34
CA ALA A 63 -11.81 -0.07 8.09
C ALA A 63 -11.30 0.64 9.36
N ILE A 64 -12.01 0.49 10.48
CA ILE A 64 -11.63 1.12 11.75
C ILE A 64 -10.35 0.47 12.30
N GLY A 65 -10.28 -0.86 12.29
CA GLY A 65 -9.10 -1.59 12.75
C GLY A 65 -7.87 -1.29 11.90
N GLY A 66 -8.03 -1.25 10.57
CA GLY A 66 -7.00 -0.85 9.62
C GLY A 66 -6.50 0.57 9.92
N LEU A 67 -7.41 1.54 10.08
CA LEU A 67 -7.05 2.90 10.45
C LEU A 67 -6.28 2.96 11.78
N ILE A 68 -6.70 2.23 12.81
CA ILE A 68 -6.00 2.18 14.10
C ILE A 68 -4.58 1.60 13.92
N MET A 69 -4.42 0.53 13.13
CA MET A 69 -3.11 -0.06 12.85
C MET A 69 -2.23 0.85 12.01
N ALA A 70 -2.79 1.58 11.05
CA ALA A 70 -2.08 2.58 10.25
C ALA A 70 -1.54 3.70 11.15
N ILE A 71 -2.39 4.27 12.01
CA ILE A 71 -2.00 5.28 13.00
C ILE A 71 -0.91 4.74 13.92
N ALA A 72 -1.10 3.53 14.48
CA ALA A 72 -0.11 2.91 15.35
C ALA A 72 1.25 2.74 14.65
N THR A 73 1.25 2.34 13.38
CA THR A 73 2.48 2.16 12.57
C THR A 73 3.19 3.49 12.29
N ILE A 74 2.44 4.56 12.00
CA ILE A 74 2.99 5.90 11.72
C ILE A 74 3.70 6.47 12.96
N PHE A 75 3.05 6.37 14.12
CA PHE A 75 3.59 6.87 15.39
C PHE A 75 4.69 5.97 15.97
N LYS A 76 4.58 4.64 15.83
CA LYS A 76 5.55 3.66 16.33
C LYS A 76 6.05 2.75 15.22
N LYS A 77 7.01 3.27 14.44
CA LYS A 77 7.60 2.58 13.27
C LYS A 77 8.26 1.25 13.63
N GLU A 78 8.80 1.12 14.85
CA GLU A 78 9.40 -0.12 15.37
C GLU A 78 8.40 -1.28 15.48
N TRP A 79 7.10 -0.98 15.59
CA TRP A 79 6.04 -1.99 15.67
C TRP A 79 5.56 -2.47 14.31
N SER A 80 6.09 -1.90 13.22
CA SER A 80 5.73 -2.26 11.84
C SER A 80 5.75 -3.76 11.55
N PRO A 81 6.65 -4.60 12.11
CA PRO A 81 6.62 -6.04 11.83
C PRO A 81 5.33 -6.75 12.27
N PHE A 82 4.59 -6.15 13.21
CA PHE A 82 3.34 -6.69 13.73
C PHE A 82 2.12 -5.90 13.24
N THR A 83 2.22 -4.57 13.25
CA THR A 83 1.08 -3.71 12.87
C THR A 83 0.79 -3.75 11.38
N VAL A 84 1.80 -3.96 10.52
CA VAL A 84 1.62 -3.98 9.05
C VAL A 84 0.92 -5.24 8.56
N PRO A 85 1.29 -6.46 9.00
CA PRO A 85 0.47 -7.65 8.71
C PRO A 85 -0.96 -7.53 9.20
N LEU A 86 -1.17 -6.97 10.41
CA LEU A 86 -2.50 -6.81 10.97
C LEU A 86 -3.32 -5.76 10.20
N TYR A 87 -2.69 -4.64 9.82
CA TYR A 87 -3.24 -3.65 8.90
C TYR A 87 -3.67 -4.30 7.59
N ALA A 88 -2.80 -5.09 6.96
CA ALA A 88 -3.09 -5.76 5.69
C ALA A 88 -4.31 -6.69 5.77
N LEU A 89 -4.42 -7.47 6.86
CA LEU A 89 -5.58 -8.34 7.08
C LEU A 89 -6.87 -7.53 7.29
N LEU A 90 -6.83 -6.46 8.08
CA LEU A 90 -8.01 -5.65 8.40
C LEU A 90 -8.48 -4.84 7.19
N GLU A 91 -7.55 -4.24 6.44
CA GLU A 91 -7.86 -3.56 5.19
C GLU A 91 -8.41 -4.54 4.14
N GLY A 92 -7.86 -5.76 4.04
CA GLY A 92 -8.40 -6.74 3.13
C GLY A 92 -9.86 -7.10 3.42
N LEU A 93 -10.26 -7.19 4.69
CA LEU A 93 -11.68 -7.36 5.05
C LEU A 93 -12.56 -6.22 4.53
N PHE A 94 -12.10 -4.97 4.69
CA PHE A 94 -12.80 -3.80 4.18
C PHE A 94 -12.89 -3.79 2.64
N LEU A 95 -11.75 -3.99 1.98
CA LEU A 95 -11.64 -3.96 0.52
C LEU A 95 -12.48 -5.07 -0.11
N GLY A 96 -12.45 -6.30 0.39
CA GLY A 96 -13.25 -7.40 -0.17
C GLY A 96 -14.75 -7.09 -0.24
N GLY A 97 -15.28 -6.45 0.81
CA GLY A 97 -16.67 -6.00 0.86
C GLY A 97 -16.98 -4.88 -0.13
N ILE A 98 -16.11 -3.85 -0.21
CA ILE A 98 -16.26 -2.76 -1.18
C ILE A 98 -16.18 -3.30 -2.61
N SER A 99 -15.17 -4.12 -2.90
CA SER A 99 -14.98 -4.73 -4.21
C SER A 99 -16.22 -5.53 -4.63
N ARG A 100 -16.84 -6.28 -3.70
CA ARG A 100 -18.08 -7.02 -3.97
C ARG A 100 -19.25 -6.09 -4.26
N TYR A 101 -19.40 -5.01 -3.51
CA TYR A 101 -20.44 -4.01 -3.73
C TYR A 101 -20.33 -3.39 -5.14
N PHE A 102 -19.14 -2.92 -5.52
CA PHE A 102 -18.90 -2.37 -6.85
C PHE A 102 -19.11 -3.42 -7.94
N ASN A 103 -18.65 -4.66 -7.73
CA ASN A 103 -18.78 -5.72 -8.73
C ASN A 103 -20.22 -6.22 -8.92
N ASN A 104 -21.08 -6.10 -7.92
CA ASN A 104 -22.51 -6.39 -8.09
C ASN A 104 -23.21 -5.34 -8.97
N ALA A 105 -22.81 -4.07 -8.87
CA ALA A 105 -23.31 -2.99 -9.72
C ALA A 105 -22.69 -3.03 -11.13
N TYR A 106 -21.41 -3.38 -11.22
CA TYR A 106 -20.58 -3.33 -12.41
C TYR A 106 -19.77 -4.63 -12.56
N PRO A 107 -20.35 -5.70 -13.15
CA PRO A 107 -19.69 -7.00 -13.20
C PRO A 107 -18.31 -6.96 -13.86
N GLY A 108 -17.29 -7.49 -13.16
CA GLY A 108 -15.91 -7.60 -13.65
C GLY A 108 -15.00 -6.41 -13.29
N ILE A 109 -15.57 -5.30 -12.78
CA ILE A 109 -14.83 -4.09 -12.43
C ILE A 109 -13.70 -4.33 -11.42
N ALA A 110 -13.93 -5.19 -10.43
CA ALA A 110 -12.96 -5.43 -9.37
C ALA A 110 -11.70 -6.12 -9.91
N ALA A 111 -11.86 -7.08 -10.81
CA ALA A 111 -10.75 -7.77 -11.47
C ALA A 111 -9.98 -6.82 -12.40
N GLN A 112 -10.68 -5.99 -13.16
CA GLN A 112 -10.05 -4.95 -14.01
C GLN A 112 -9.23 -3.98 -13.16
N ALA A 113 -9.78 -3.51 -12.04
CA ALA A 113 -9.08 -2.60 -11.14
C ALA A 113 -7.81 -3.24 -10.54
N ILE A 114 -7.84 -4.52 -10.17
CA ILE A 114 -6.65 -5.25 -9.71
C ILE A 114 -5.57 -5.29 -10.80
N ILE A 115 -5.94 -5.68 -12.03
CA ILE A 115 -5.01 -5.78 -13.16
C ILE A 115 -4.38 -4.42 -13.46
N LEU A 116 -5.18 -3.35 -13.47
CA LEU A 116 -4.67 -1.99 -13.68
C LEU A 116 -3.75 -1.53 -12.55
N THR A 117 -4.10 -1.79 -11.29
CA THR A 117 -3.28 -1.41 -10.13
C THR A 117 -1.92 -2.11 -10.18
N LEU A 118 -1.91 -3.43 -10.40
CA LEU A 118 -0.68 -4.22 -10.52
C LEU A 118 0.12 -3.87 -11.79
N GLY A 119 -0.57 -3.57 -12.89
CA GLY A 119 0.04 -3.11 -14.14
C GLY A 119 0.75 -1.77 -13.98
N ILE A 120 0.11 -0.80 -13.30
CA ILE A 120 0.70 0.51 -12.98
C ILE A 120 1.90 0.34 -12.07
N LEU A 121 1.77 -0.45 -10.99
CA LEU A 121 2.89 -0.77 -10.10
C LEU A 121 4.07 -1.37 -10.87
N GLY A 122 3.82 -2.40 -11.70
CA GLY A 122 4.85 -3.07 -12.49
C GLY A 122 5.52 -2.15 -13.51
N ALA A 123 4.73 -1.36 -14.24
CA ALA A 123 5.25 -0.38 -15.20
C ALA A 123 6.11 0.69 -14.53
N LEU A 124 5.65 1.24 -13.39
CA LEU A 124 6.40 2.22 -12.63
C LEU A 124 7.67 1.64 -12.00
N LEU A 125 7.62 0.40 -11.51
CA LEU A 125 8.80 -0.28 -10.98
C LEU A 125 9.87 -0.44 -12.07
N VAL A 126 9.48 -0.82 -13.29
CA VAL A 126 10.41 -0.89 -14.43
C VAL A 126 10.94 0.50 -14.81
N ALA A 127 10.08 1.51 -14.86
CA ALA A 127 10.47 2.88 -15.17
C ALA A 127 11.43 3.48 -14.11
N TYR A 128 11.20 3.16 -12.84
CA TYR A 128 12.05 3.57 -11.73
C TYR A 128 13.40 2.86 -11.76
N LYS A 129 13.39 1.51 -11.85
CA LYS A 129 14.61 0.70 -11.87
C LYS A 129 15.50 0.93 -13.10
N SER A 130 14.91 1.33 -14.23
CA SER A 130 15.67 1.74 -15.42
C SER A 130 16.38 3.09 -15.26
N GLY A 131 16.15 3.80 -14.15
CA GLY A 131 16.74 5.11 -13.88
C GLY A 131 16.18 6.22 -14.77
N LEU A 132 15.10 5.94 -15.52
CA LEU A 132 14.40 6.91 -16.36
C LEU A 132 13.71 7.99 -15.51
N ILE A 133 13.26 7.61 -14.31
CA ILE A 133 12.56 8.51 -13.38
C ILE A 133 13.44 8.68 -12.14
N LYS A 134 13.98 9.89 -11.95
CA LYS A 134 14.65 10.31 -10.72
C LYS A 134 13.84 11.43 -10.07
N PRO A 135 13.07 11.16 -9.00
CA PRO A 135 12.22 12.16 -8.39
C PRO A 135 13.07 13.27 -7.76
N THR A 136 12.99 14.47 -8.32
CA THR A 136 13.64 15.66 -7.75
C THR A 136 12.88 16.18 -6.54
N GLU A 137 13.53 16.91 -5.63
CA GLU A 137 12.86 17.50 -4.46
C GLU A 137 11.60 18.31 -4.82
N ASN A 138 11.65 19.10 -5.91
CA ASN A 138 10.49 19.85 -6.39
C ASN A 138 9.33 18.95 -6.85
N PHE A 139 9.66 17.79 -7.45
CA PHE A 139 8.68 16.78 -7.83
C PHE A 139 8.04 16.13 -6.60
N LYS A 140 8.85 15.78 -5.58
CA LYS A 140 8.36 15.23 -4.31
C LYS A 140 7.41 16.21 -3.62
N LEU A 141 7.80 17.49 -3.52
CA LEU A 141 6.98 18.55 -2.94
C LEU A 141 5.69 18.78 -3.73
N GLY A 142 5.75 18.79 -5.06
CA GLY A 142 4.57 18.96 -5.91
C GLY A 142 3.54 17.84 -5.74
N ILE A 143 3.99 16.59 -5.70
CA ILE A 143 3.10 15.44 -5.45
C ILE A 143 2.57 15.46 -4.02
N ALA A 144 3.41 15.74 -3.02
CA ALA A 144 2.95 15.84 -1.63
C ALA A 144 1.87 16.93 -1.46
N ALA A 145 2.04 18.08 -2.12
CA ALA A 145 1.03 19.14 -2.15
C ALA A 145 -0.26 18.70 -2.86
N ALA A 146 -0.16 17.98 -3.99
CA ALA A 146 -1.31 17.46 -4.70
C ALA A 146 -2.07 16.40 -3.87
N THR A 147 -1.37 15.46 -3.25
CA THR A 147 -1.94 14.46 -2.33
C THR A 147 -2.62 15.14 -1.14
N GLY A 148 -1.99 16.15 -0.54
CA GLY A 148 -2.59 16.95 0.53
C GLY A 148 -3.85 17.69 0.08
N GLY A 149 -3.85 18.28 -1.12
CA GLY A 149 -5.02 18.91 -1.72
C GLY A 149 -6.18 17.93 -1.93
N ILE A 150 -5.91 16.74 -2.47
CA ILE A 150 -6.91 15.68 -2.65
C ILE A 150 -7.47 15.25 -1.29
N PHE A 151 -6.62 15.07 -0.29
CA PHE A 151 -7.02 14.74 1.06
C PHE A 151 -7.95 15.79 1.67
N LEU A 152 -7.65 17.08 1.51
CA LEU A 152 -8.52 18.17 1.96
C LEU A 152 -9.88 18.15 1.25
N VAL A 153 -9.91 17.90 -0.07
CA VAL A 153 -11.17 17.73 -0.82
C VAL A 153 -11.99 16.57 -0.25
N TYR A 154 -11.36 15.45 0.10
CA TYR A 154 -12.05 14.31 0.70
C TYR A 154 -12.60 14.61 2.10
N ILE A 155 -11.85 15.34 2.93
CA ILE A 155 -12.34 15.81 4.24
C ILE A 155 -13.54 16.74 4.08
N VAL A 156 -13.44 17.76 3.22
CA VAL A 156 -14.54 18.70 3.01
C VAL A 156 -15.77 17.95 2.54
N ASN A 157 -15.63 17.03 1.59
CA ASN A 157 -16.71 16.19 1.13
C ASN A 157 -17.32 15.30 2.24
N PHE A 158 -16.48 14.72 3.09
CA PHE A 158 -16.94 13.93 4.24
C PHE A 158 -17.71 14.79 5.26
N ILE A 159 -17.23 15.98 5.59
CA ILE A 159 -17.93 16.89 6.50
C ILE A 159 -19.28 17.30 5.89
N MET A 160 -19.27 17.69 4.61
CA MET A 160 -20.47 18.09 3.88
C MET A 160 -21.52 16.98 3.82
N SER A 161 -21.11 15.72 3.65
CA SER A 161 -22.04 14.58 3.64
C SER A 161 -22.73 14.35 5.00
N LEU A 162 -22.12 14.74 6.13
CA LEU A 162 -22.75 14.71 7.46
C LEU A 162 -23.91 15.71 7.60
N PHE A 163 -23.91 16.79 6.82
CA PHE A 163 -24.96 17.80 6.79
C PHE A 163 -26.03 17.55 5.70
N GLY A 164 -26.01 16.39 5.06
CA GLY A 164 -27.01 15.99 4.05
C GLY A 164 -26.79 16.56 2.65
N SER A 165 -25.74 17.35 2.43
CA SER A 165 -25.34 17.86 1.11
C SER A 165 -23.94 17.36 0.78
N GLY A 166 -23.77 16.27 0.02
CA GLY A 166 -22.45 15.92 -0.54
C GLY A 166 -22.03 16.94 -1.61
N ILE A 167 -20.75 17.00 -2.02
CA ILE A 167 -20.34 17.79 -3.20
C ILE A 167 -20.82 17.04 -4.45
N PRO A 168 -21.87 17.50 -5.16
CA PRO A 168 -22.44 16.73 -6.28
C PRO A 168 -21.45 16.65 -7.45
N MET A 169 -20.75 17.75 -7.72
CA MET A 169 -19.94 17.95 -8.92
C MET A 169 -18.74 16.99 -9.09
N ILE A 170 -18.22 16.40 -8.00
CA ILE A 170 -17.08 15.45 -8.04
C ILE A 170 -17.52 13.98 -7.95
N HIS A 171 -18.76 13.72 -7.53
CA HIS A 171 -19.35 12.38 -7.40
C HIS A 171 -20.22 12.01 -8.59
N GLU A 172 -20.72 12.99 -9.34
CA GLU A 172 -21.47 12.76 -10.57
C GLU A 172 -20.58 12.14 -11.65
N SER A 173 -21.17 11.24 -12.45
CA SER A 173 -20.54 10.59 -13.61
C SER A 173 -20.33 11.53 -14.80
N GLY A 174 -20.44 12.84 -14.57
CA GLY A 174 -20.15 13.88 -15.56
C GLY A 174 -18.67 13.91 -15.96
N MET A 175 -18.38 14.59 -17.06
CA MET A 175 -17.02 14.71 -17.62
C MET A 175 -16.00 15.27 -16.60
N ILE A 176 -16.45 16.17 -15.71
CA ILE A 176 -15.63 16.74 -14.63
C ILE A 176 -15.29 15.68 -13.57
N GLY A 177 -16.26 14.85 -13.16
CA GLY A 177 -16.05 13.79 -12.17
C GLY A 177 -15.09 12.70 -12.66
N ILE A 178 -15.10 12.38 -13.95
CA ILE A 178 -14.13 11.45 -14.56
C ILE A 178 -12.75 12.10 -14.66
N GLY A 179 -12.67 13.35 -15.15
CA GLY A 179 -11.39 14.07 -15.23
C GLY A 179 -10.70 14.17 -13.87
N PHE A 180 -11.47 14.44 -12.81
CA PHE A 180 -10.97 14.43 -11.43
C PHE A 180 -10.47 13.04 -11.02
N SER A 181 -11.23 11.97 -11.26
CA SER A 181 -10.79 10.61 -10.94
C SER A 181 -9.52 10.20 -11.70
N VAL A 182 -9.39 10.55 -12.98
CA VAL A 182 -8.16 10.34 -13.75
C VAL A 182 -6.99 11.10 -13.12
N PHE A 183 -7.20 12.37 -12.78
CA PHE A 183 -6.18 13.18 -12.10
C PHE A 183 -5.73 12.53 -10.78
N VAL A 184 -6.66 12.09 -9.94
CA VAL A 184 -6.33 11.41 -8.68
C VAL A 184 -5.58 10.10 -8.91
N VAL A 185 -5.97 9.30 -9.90
CA VAL A 185 -5.25 8.07 -10.26
C VAL A 185 -3.81 8.36 -10.69
N ILE A 186 -3.59 9.42 -11.46
CA ILE A 186 -2.23 9.88 -11.82
C ILE A 186 -1.45 10.23 -10.55
N ILE A 187 -2.00 11.07 -9.66
CA ILE A 187 -1.31 11.44 -8.42
C ILE A 187 -1.04 10.21 -7.54
N ALA A 188 -2.00 9.30 -7.36
CA ALA A 188 -1.81 8.07 -6.61
C ALA A 188 -0.69 7.20 -7.20
N SER A 189 -0.65 7.05 -8.53
CA SER A 189 0.43 6.34 -9.21
C SER A 189 1.80 7.01 -9.01
N LEU A 190 1.86 8.34 -9.02
CA LEU A 190 3.11 9.07 -8.81
C LEU A 190 3.57 9.01 -7.35
N ASN A 191 2.67 8.85 -6.38
CA ASN A 191 3.06 8.58 -4.99
C ASN A 191 3.83 7.26 -4.87
N LEU A 192 3.56 6.24 -5.69
CA LEU A 192 4.36 5.00 -5.69
C LEU A 192 5.84 5.28 -6.02
N VAL A 193 6.11 6.26 -6.90
CA VAL A 193 7.50 6.68 -7.20
C VAL A 193 8.17 7.26 -5.96
N LEU A 194 7.43 8.06 -5.18
CA LEU A 194 7.93 8.60 -3.91
C LEU A 194 8.14 7.51 -2.85
N ASP A 195 7.25 6.51 -2.81
CA ASP A 195 7.40 5.37 -1.91
C ASP A 195 8.66 4.57 -2.23
N PHE A 196 8.95 4.35 -3.52
CA PHE A 196 10.18 3.67 -3.94
C PHE A 196 11.45 4.47 -3.63
N ASP A 197 11.44 5.78 -3.87
CA ASP A 197 12.55 6.67 -3.53
C ASP A 197 12.80 6.70 -2.02
N PHE A 198 11.75 6.74 -1.20
CA PHE A 198 11.87 6.63 0.24
C PHE A 198 12.50 5.29 0.69
N ILE A 199 12.11 4.19 0.06
CA ILE A 199 12.68 2.86 0.34
C ILE A 199 14.15 2.80 -0.06
N GLU A 200 14.51 3.30 -1.24
CA GLU A 200 15.89 3.32 -1.73
C GLU A 200 16.78 4.18 -0.85
N GLU A 201 16.36 5.40 -0.53
CA GLU A 201 17.09 6.30 0.38
C GLU A 201 17.24 5.68 1.79
N GLY A 202 16.22 4.96 2.27
CA GLY A 202 16.29 4.22 3.52
C GLY A 202 17.37 3.11 3.50
N VAL A 203 17.49 2.40 2.39
CA VAL A 203 18.52 1.37 2.19
C VAL A 203 19.91 1.99 2.09
N GLU A 204 20.08 3.07 1.32
CA GLU A 204 21.35 3.79 1.16
C GLU A 204 21.87 4.35 2.49
N ARG A 205 20.95 4.83 3.34
CA ARG A 205 21.27 5.33 4.69
C ARG A 205 21.48 4.22 5.73
N GLY A 206 21.33 2.95 5.36
CA GLY A 206 21.50 1.81 6.26
C GLY A 206 20.44 1.76 7.38
N ALA A 207 19.19 2.12 7.07
CA ALA A 207 18.09 2.09 8.02
C ALA A 207 17.92 0.71 8.70
N PRO A 208 17.36 0.63 9.92
CA PRO A 208 17.21 -0.63 10.64
C PRO A 208 16.23 -1.58 9.95
N LYS A 209 16.37 -2.90 10.17
CA LYS A 209 15.61 -3.96 9.48
C LYS A 209 14.08 -3.80 9.53
N TYR A 210 13.53 -3.30 10.64
CA TYR A 210 12.08 -3.10 10.76
C TYR A 210 11.53 -2.05 9.77
N MET A 211 12.38 -1.18 9.22
CA MET A 211 11.97 -0.21 8.21
C MET A 211 11.56 -0.87 6.88
N GLU A 212 11.93 -2.14 6.63
CA GLU A 212 11.40 -2.90 5.49
C GLU A 212 9.88 -3.04 5.56
N TRP A 213 9.35 -3.31 6.75
CA TRP A 213 7.91 -3.38 6.98
C TRP A 213 7.26 -2.01 6.91
N TYR A 214 7.95 -0.97 7.37
CA TYR A 214 7.45 0.40 7.28
C TYR A 214 7.40 0.91 5.82
N GLY A 215 8.42 0.62 5.02
CA GLY A 215 8.41 0.89 3.58
C GLY A 215 7.32 0.10 2.85
N ALA A 216 7.17 -1.19 3.18
CA ALA A 216 6.07 -2.01 2.67
C ALA A 216 4.69 -1.45 3.05
N PHE A 217 4.54 -0.92 4.26
CA PHE A 217 3.31 -0.25 4.68
C PHE A 217 2.98 0.97 3.83
N GLY A 218 3.95 1.85 3.55
CA GLY A 218 3.77 2.99 2.65
C GLY A 218 3.26 2.54 1.28
N LEU A 219 3.96 1.56 0.68
CA LEU A 219 3.54 0.96 -0.60
C LEU A 219 2.12 0.36 -0.55
N LEU A 220 1.77 -0.35 0.52
CA LEU A 220 0.43 -0.93 0.68
C LEU A 220 -0.65 0.16 0.76
N VAL A 221 -0.44 1.21 1.54
CA VAL A 221 -1.38 2.34 1.67
C VAL A 221 -1.62 2.96 0.29
N THR A 222 -0.55 3.27 -0.45
CA THR A 222 -0.65 3.87 -1.78
C THR A 222 -1.30 2.93 -2.79
N LEU A 223 -0.98 1.63 -2.76
CA LEU A 223 -1.59 0.64 -3.65
C LEU A 223 -3.08 0.44 -3.39
N ILE A 224 -3.48 0.39 -2.12
CA ILE A 224 -4.89 0.28 -1.72
C ILE A 224 -5.64 1.54 -2.17
N TRP A 225 -5.06 2.71 -1.97
CA TRP A 225 -5.65 3.97 -2.41
C TRP A 225 -5.80 4.00 -3.95
N LEU A 226 -4.73 3.69 -4.69
CA LEU A 226 -4.75 3.59 -6.15
C LEU A 226 -5.83 2.62 -6.64
N TYR A 227 -5.96 1.45 -6.00
CA TYR A 227 -6.99 0.46 -6.32
C TYR A 227 -8.41 1.04 -6.18
N LEU A 228 -8.71 1.70 -5.06
CA LEU A 228 -10.01 2.30 -4.81
C LEU A 228 -10.34 3.41 -5.82
N GLU A 229 -9.34 4.20 -6.24
CA GLU A 229 -9.54 5.27 -7.22
C GLU A 229 -9.75 4.73 -8.63
N ILE A 230 -9.04 3.66 -9.01
CA ILE A 230 -9.30 2.97 -10.28
C ILE A 230 -10.69 2.33 -10.26
N LEU A 231 -11.07 1.68 -9.15
CA LEU A 231 -12.40 1.11 -8.99
C LEU A 231 -13.49 2.18 -9.16
N ARG A 232 -13.31 3.36 -8.55
CA ARG A 232 -14.23 4.50 -8.69
C ARG A 232 -14.24 5.07 -10.11
N LEU A 233 -13.08 5.18 -10.75
CA LEU A 233 -12.95 5.66 -12.13
C LEU A 233 -13.70 4.73 -13.10
N LEU A 234 -13.47 3.42 -13.00
CA LEU A 234 -14.14 2.44 -13.84
C LEU A 234 -15.66 2.45 -13.61
N ALA A 235 -16.12 2.60 -12.37
CA ALA A 235 -17.54 2.68 -12.06
C ALA A 235 -18.19 3.91 -12.72
N LYS A 236 -17.53 5.08 -12.63
CA LYS A 236 -17.98 6.30 -13.31
C LYS A 236 -18.04 6.13 -14.82
N LEU A 237 -17.05 5.46 -15.42
CA LEU A 237 -17.03 5.19 -16.86
C LEU A 237 -18.18 4.28 -17.30
N GLN A 238 -18.47 3.22 -16.54
CA GLN A 238 -19.55 2.27 -16.87
C GLN A 238 -20.94 2.82 -16.56
N SER A 239 -21.07 3.73 -15.60
CA SER A 239 -22.35 4.39 -15.25
C SER A 239 -22.86 5.40 -16.27
N ARG A 240 -22.11 5.64 -17.36
CA ARG A 240 -22.48 6.61 -18.41
C ARG A 240 -23.36 6.02 -19.51
N ASP A 241 -23.55 4.71 -19.49
CA ASP A 241 -24.49 3.96 -20.33
C ASP A 241 -25.74 3.58 -19.51
#